data_AF-A0A345ZAR5-F1
#
_entry.id   AF-A0A345ZAR5-F1
#
_cell.length_a   1.000
_cell.length_b   1.000
_cell.length_c   1.000
_cell.angle_alpha   90.00
_cell.angle_beta   90.00
_cell.angle_gamma   90.00
#
_symmetry.space_group_name_H-M   'P 1'
#
loop_
_entity.id
_entity.type
_entity.pdbx_description
1 polymer ?
#
loop_
_entity_poly.entity_id
_entity_poly.type
_entity_poly.pdbx_seq_one_letter_code
_entity_poly.pdbx_strand_id
1 'polypeptide(L)' 'MKARLEELFEQCVDVNEWKIKKLNIQEDHVHLMIRLKPTDRVCDVVGKLKGVSSRIIRKKFPELEKFL' A
#
# COMPACT_ATOMS: atom_id res chain seq x y z
N MET A 1 -12.81 -5.49 -1.41
CA MET A 1 -11.36 -5.31 -1.69
C MET A 1 -10.78 -4.09 -0.98
N LYS A 2 -11.46 -2.92 -1.03
CA LYS A 2 -11.08 -1.69 -0.34
C LYS A 2 -10.62 -1.87 1.12
N ALA A 3 -11.46 -2.44 1.99
CA ALA A 3 -11.12 -2.67 3.41
C ALA A 3 -9.82 -3.48 3.61
N ARG A 4 -9.54 -4.45 2.73
CA ARG A 4 -8.30 -5.22 2.80
C ARG A 4 -7.08 -4.40 2.40
N LEU A 5 -7.21 -3.53 1.40
CA LEU A 5 -6.13 -2.64 0.99
C LEU A 5 -5.84 -1.58 2.06
N GLU A 6 -6.88 -1.07 2.73
CA GLU A 6 -6.75 -0.16 3.89
C GLU A 6 -5.95 -0.85 5.00
N GLU A 7 -6.35 -2.06 5.41
CA GLU A 7 -5.66 -2.83 6.45
C GLU A 7 -4.18 -3.09 6.10
N LEU A 8 -3.88 -3.40 4.84
CA LEU A 8 -2.50 -3.63 4.40
C LEU A 8 -1.66 -2.35 4.41
N PHE A 9 -2.26 -1.20 4.10
CA PHE A 9 -1.59 0.08 4.18
C PHE A 9 -1.33 0.48 5.62
N GLU A 10 -2.30 0.29 6.52
CA GLU A 10 -2.12 0.52 7.97
C GLU A 10 -0.99 -0.35 8.53
N GLN A 11 -0.99 -1.65 8.25
CA GLN A 11 0.11 -2.56 8.65
C GLN A 11 1.47 -2.13 8.10
N CYS A 12 1.50 -1.67 6.84
CA CYS A 12 2.74 -1.24 6.22
C CYS A 12 3.27 0.05 6.89
N VAL A 13 2.41 1.02 7.19
CA VAL A 13 2.86 2.24 7.86
C VAL A 13 3.27 1.99 9.30
N ASP A 14 2.58 1.10 10.03
CA ASP A 14 2.92 0.77 11.41
C ASP A 14 4.31 0.14 11.51
N VAL A 15 4.60 -0.84 10.65
CA VAL A 15 5.91 -1.54 10.63
C VAL A 15 7.06 -0.61 10.25
N ASN A 16 6.81 0.43 9.45
CA ASN A 16 7.83 1.38 9.03
C ASN A 16 7.82 2.70 9.85
N GLU A 17 6.98 2.79 10.88
CA GLU A 17 6.77 3.99 11.71
C GLU A 17 6.42 5.24 10.89
N TRP A 18 5.58 5.05 9.87
CA TRP A 18 4.95 6.13 9.10
C TRP A 18 3.55 6.42 9.61
N LYS A 19 2.92 7.50 9.13
CA LYS A 19 1.55 7.84 9.52
C LYS A 19 0.70 8.25 8.34
N ILE A 20 -0.40 7.52 8.11
CA ILE A 20 -1.43 7.93 7.17
C ILE A 20 -2.16 9.15 7.74
N LYS A 21 -2.29 10.20 6.93
CA LYS A 21 -3.07 11.41 7.24
C LYS A 21 -4.41 11.41 6.54
N LYS A 22 -4.46 10.88 5.33
CA LYS A 22 -5.68 10.71 4.56
C LYS A 22 -5.50 9.55 3.59
N LEU A 23 -6.48 8.67 3.52
CA LEU A 23 -6.53 7.57 2.56
C LEU A 23 -7.89 7.61 1.87
N ASN A 24 -7.88 7.68 0.54
CA ASN A 24 -9.09 7.59 -0.27
C ASN A 24 -8.85 6.60 -1.42
N ILE A 25 -9.52 5.46 -1.35
CA ILE A 25 -9.42 4.38 -2.34
C ILE A 25 -10.63 4.46 -3.26
N GLN A 26 -10.35 4.58 -4.55
CA GLN A 26 -11.29 4.50 -5.67
C GLN A 26 -11.14 3.13 -6.36
N GLU A 27 -11.99 2.85 -7.35
CA GLU A 27 -12.00 1.55 -8.02
C GLU A 27 -10.73 1.28 -8.84
N ASP A 28 -10.15 2.33 -9.45
CA ASP A 28 -9.01 2.24 -10.37
C ASP A 28 -7.73 2.90 -9.82
N HIS A 29 -7.83 3.71 -8.75
CA HIS A 29 -6.69 4.40 -8.16
C HIS A 29 -6.82 4.67 -6.66
N VAL A 30 -5.70 5.05 -6.04
CA VAL A 30 -5.63 5.37 -4.60
C VAL A 30 -4.97 6.73 -4.39
N HIS A 31 -5.62 7.58 -3.60
CA HIS A 31 -5.03 8.81 -3.07
C HIS A 31 -4.57 8.59 -1.63
N LEU A 32 -3.27 8.78 -1.38
CA LEU A 32 -2.66 8.62 -0.07
C LEU A 32 -1.89 9.87 0.32
N MET A 33 -2.26 10.46 1.46
CA MET A 33 -1.46 11.48 2.15
C MET A 33 -0.80 10.82 3.35
N ILE A 34 0.53 10.81 3.36
CA ILE A 34 1.34 10.09 4.34
C ILE A 34 2.45 10.98 4.90
N ARG A 35 2.76 10.83 6.19
CA ARG A 35 3.91 11.43 6.84
C ARG A 35 5.00 10.36 6.99
N LEU A 36 6.18 10.68 6.49
CA LEU A 36 7.36 9.80 6.47
C LEU A 36 8.45 10.37 7.37
N LYS A 37 9.48 9.57 7.67
CA LYS A 37 10.71 10.08 8.29
C LYS A 37 11.54 10.83 7.23
N PRO A 38 12.31 11.86 7.62
CA PRO A 38 13.17 12.59 6.68
C PRO A 38 14.24 11.71 6.00
N THR A 39 14.61 10.60 6.64
CA THR A 39 15.60 9.64 6.14
C THR A 39 15.03 8.67 5.09
N ASP A 40 13.70 8.56 4.98
CA ASP A 40 13.06 7.61 4.08
C ASP A 40 12.85 8.23 2.70
N ARG A 41 13.34 7.55 1.67
CA ARG A 41 13.14 7.98 0.28
C ARG A 41 11.72 7.66 -0.17
N VAL A 42 11.08 8.64 -0.79
CA VAL A 42 9.69 8.51 -1.29
C VAL A 42 9.55 7.32 -2.26
N CYS A 43 10.53 7.09 -3.13
CA CYS A 43 10.52 5.96 -4.07
C CYS A 43 10.45 4.61 -3.35
N ASP A 44 11.22 4.45 -2.27
CA ASP A 44 11.31 3.20 -1.50
C ASP A 44 10.02 2.96 -0.72
N VAL A 45 9.45 4.03 -0.17
CA VAL A 45 8.14 4.01 0.53
C VAL A 45 7.03 3.57 -0.43
N VAL A 46 6.93 4.20 -1.61
CA VAL A 46 5.92 3.84 -2.62
C VAL A 46 6.14 2.42 -3.13
N GLY A 47 7.39 2.01 -3.34
CA GLY A 47 7.78 0.66 -3.74
C GLY A 47 7.31 -0.39 -2.72
N LYS A 48 7.54 -0.15 -1.41
CA LYS A 48 7.07 -1.03 -0.33
C LYS A 48 5.54 -1.11 -0.28
N LEU A 49 4.85 0.03 -0.26
CA LEU A 49 3.38 0.06 -0.21
C LEU A 49 2.75 -0.71 -1.37
N LYS A 50 3.19 -0.44 -2.61
CA LYS A 50 2.68 -1.14 -3.81
C LYS A 50 3.10 -2.60 -3.86
N GLY A 51 4.35 -2.90 -3.55
CA GLY A 51 4.92 -4.24 -3.65
C GLY A 51 4.30 -5.22 -2.66
N VAL A 52 4.24 -4.84 -1.37
CA VAL A 52 3.66 -5.67 -0.31
C VAL A 52 2.17 -5.89 -0.56
N SER A 53 1.42 -4.83 -0.85
CA SER A 53 -0.02 -4.95 -1.12
C SER A 53 -0.31 -5.79 -2.36
N SER A 54 0.40 -5.57 -3.47
CA SER A 54 0.26 -6.36 -4.71
C SER A 54 0.53 -7.84 -4.45
N ARG A 55 1.63 -8.16 -3.77
CA ARG A 55 2.00 -9.56 -3.46
C ARG A 55 0.92 -10.25 -2.63
N ILE A 56 0.40 -9.59 -1.59
CA ILE A 56 -0.61 -10.20 -0.70
C ILE A 56 -1.95 -10.33 -1.42
N ILE A 57 -2.36 -9.32 -2.18
CA ILE A 57 -3.62 -9.34 -2.94
C ILE A 57 -3.60 -10.46 -4.00
N ARG A 58 -2.54 -10.55 -4.81
CA ARG A 58 -2.41 -11.60 -5.84
C ARG A 58 -2.38 -13.01 -5.25
N LYS A 59 -1.75 -13.19 -4.08
CA LYS A 59 -1.81 -14.48 -3.36
C LYS A 59 -3.23 -14.86 -2.94
N LYS A 60 -4.07 -13.88 -2.61
CA LYS A 60 -5.47 -14.12 -2.19
C LYS A 60 -6.42 -14.27 -3.38
N PHE A 61 -6.08 -13.66 -4.51
CA PHE A 61 -6.88 -13.63 -5.73
C PHE A 61 -5.99 -14.03 -6.92
N PRO A 62 -5.74 -15.33 -7.13
CA PRO A 62 -4.87 -15.83 -8.20
C PRO A 62 -5.33 -15.38 -9.60
N GLU A 63 -6.61 -15.07 -9.79
CA GLU A 63 -7.15 -14.52 -11.04
C GLU A 63 -6.59 -13.13 -11.41
N LEU A 64 -6.03 -12.41 -10.44
CA LEU A 64 -5.34 -11.12 -10.66
C LEU A 64 -3.86 -11.30 -11.04
N GLU A 65 -3.36 -12.53 -11.03
CA GLU A 65 -2.01 -12.86 -11.48
C GLU A 65 -1.95 -12.75 -13.01
N LYS A 66 -1.72 -11.53 -13.49
CA LYS A 66 -1.32 -11.33 -14.88
C LYS A 66 0.11 -11.85 -15.03
N PHE A 67 0.30 -12.79 -15.96
CA PHE A 67 1.62 -13.14 -16.49
C PHE A 67 2.30 -11.85 -16.96
N LEU A 68 3.35 -11.44 -16.24
CA LEU A 68 4.27 -10.37 -16.62
C LEU A 68 5.59 -11.02 -16.97
#